data_AF-A0A3S6QA72-F1
#
_entry.id   AF-A0A3S6QA72-F1
#
_cell.length_a   1.000
_cell.length_b   1.000
_cell.length_c   1.000
_cell.angle_alpha   90.00
_cell.angle_beta   90.00
_cell.angle_gamma   90.00
#
_symmetry.space_group_name_H-M   'P 1'
#
loop_
_entity.id
_entity.type
_entity.pdbx_description
1 polymer ?
#
loop_
_entity_poly.entity_id
_entity_poly.type
_entity_poly.pdbx_seq_one_letter_code
_entity_poly.pdbx_strand_id
1 'polypeptide(L)'
;MKAQSKYKKCFLNKQIFFCSKLSVWNATGTCNDVHGTDGTQFHPDVKKEDTLYVFEPMLCRTIKFKNGLTNQEIKGISTLRFYAVDDNFEKTKENECYCHEPDHNDCPAGTLNLRKCSPAKEANIDIISTQPYFKNNRDILNQTGLKPPKELTQENYGTVLDIEPYTGLALTARKRLQLNLLLKNNSHKFLTNLEHKFLYMPVAWIEESGDLDDHNANELKEKIFKQKNIFQGILIGLMAAGVLLVAIAGGCAYFGR
;
A
#
# COMPACT_ATOMS: atom_id res chain seq x y z
N MET A 1 -10.35 7.75 -25.01
CA MET A 1 -10.67 6.30 -25.19
C MET A 1 -9.46 5.39 -25.48
N LYS A 2 -8.21 5.88 -25.50
CA LYS A 2 -6.99 5.06 -25.74
C LYS A 2 -6.23 4.64 -24.47
N ALA A 3 -6.40 5.33 -23.31
CA ALA A 3 -5.83 4.92 -22.01
C ALA A 3 -6.17 3.49 -21.61
N GLN A 4 -7.44 3.11 -21.77
CA GLN A 4 -7.89 1.76 -21.45
C GLN A 4 -7.22 0.68 -22.31
N SER A 5 -6.63 0.99 -23.47
CA SER A 5 -6.07 -0.02 -24.36
C SER A 5 -4.77 -0.63 -23.85
N LYS A 6 -3.93 0.15 -23.15
CA LYS A 6 -2.66 -0.38 -22.61
C LYS A 6 -2.86 -1.20 -21.33
N TYR A 7 -3.79 -0.79 -20.47
CA TYR A 7 -4.20 -1.58 -19.31
C TYR A 7 -5.14 -2.74 -19.67
N LYS A 8 -5.89 -2.66 -20.79
CA LYS A 8 -6.65 -3.80 -21.34
C LYS A 8 -5.75 -4.99 -21.67
N LYS A 9 -4.49 -4.79 -22.07
CA LYS A 9 -3.55 -5.90 -22.28
C LYS A 9 -3.20 -6.63 -20.98
N CYS A 10 -3.33 -5.99 -19.82
CA CYS A 10 -3.13 -6.61 -18.50
C CYS A 10 -4.46 -7.06 -17.85
N PHE A 11 -5.60 -6.51 -18.28
CA PHE A 11 -6.96 -6.80 -17.77
C PHE A 11 -7.90 -7.33 -18.87
N LEU A 12 -7.41 -8.22 -19.74
CA LEU A 12 -8.25 -8.92 -20.72
C LEU A 12 -8.71 -10.25 -20.09
N ASN A 13 -10.02 -10.37 -19.87
CA ASN A 13 -10.75 -11.55 -19.39
C ASN A 13 -10.42 -12.02 -17.96
N LYS A 14 -11.07 -11.44 -16.94
CA LYS A 14 -11.52 -12.06 -15.66
C LYS A 14 -10.69 -13.25 -15.08
N GLN A 15 -9.37 -13.24 -15.29
CA GLN A 15 -8.45 -14.29 -14.91
C GLN A 15 -7.09 -13.61 -14.80
N ILE A 16 -6.56 -13.67 -13.59
CA ILE A 16 -5.35 -12.99 -13.14
C ILE A 16 -4.17 -13.49 -14.00
N PHE A 17 -3.74 -12.70 -14.97
CA PHE A 17 -2.40 -12.82 -15.55
C PHE A 17 -1.53 -11.70 -14.99
N PHE A 18 -0.59 -12.10 -14.13
CA PHE A 18 0.47 -11.27 -13.56
C PHE A 18 1.28 -10.61 -14.68
N CYS A 19 1.05 -9.33 -14.95
CA CYS A 19 2.04 -8.54 -15.68
C CYS A 19 3.18 -8.26 -14.71
N SER A 20 4.27 -9.02 -14.80
CA SER A 20 5.41 -8.89 -13.86
C SER A 20 6.20 -7.60 -14.05
N LYS A 21 6.06 -6.93 -15.21
CA LYS A 21 6.78 -5.69 -15.53
C LYS A 21 5.93 -4.70 -16.31
N LEU A 22 6.00 -3.44 -15.90
CA LEU A 22 5.53 -2.26 -16.60
C LEU A 22 6.49 -1.83 -17.72
N SER A 23 6.00 -0.91 -18.56
CA SER A 23 6.79 -0.21 -19.58
C SER A 23 6.65 1.32 -19.41
N VAL A 24 6.62 1.80 -18.16
CA VAL A 24 6.27 3.18 -17.80
C VAL A 24 7.51 3.98 -17.46
N TRP A 25 8.35 3.43 -16.59
CA TRP A 25 9.54 4.09 -16.04
C TRP A 25 10.77 3.79 -16.88
N ASN A 26 11.86 4.51 -16.61
CA ASN A 26 13.14 4.25 -17.28
C ASN A 26 13.55 2.79 -17.09
N ALA A 27 14.14 2.18 -18.12
CA ALA A 27 14.38 0.74 -18.19
C ALA A 27 15.43 0.22 -17.20
N THR A 28 16.19 1.12 -16.57
CA THR A 28 17.21 0.80 -15.58
C THR A 28 16.59 0.61 -14.21
N GLY A 29 16.85 -0.51 -13.53
CA GLY A 29 16.41 -0.76 -12.16
C GLY A 29 15.09 -1.55 -12.06
N THR A 30 14.47 -1.48 -10.87
CA THR A 30 13.29 -2.28 -10.48
C THR A 30 11.98 -1.51 -10.55
N CYS A 31 11.98 -0.23 -11.00
CA CYS A 31 10.79 0.62 -10.98
C CYS A 31 9.62 0.11 -11.82
N ASN A 32 9.91 -0.69 -12.85
CA ASN A 32 8.88 -1.32 -13.66
C ASN A 32 8.42 -2.66 -13.09
N ASP A 33 9.07 -3.22 -12.08
CA ASP A 33 8.68 -4.53 -11.54
C ASP A 33 7.38 -4.40 -10.74
N VAL A 34 6.46 -5.33 -10.98
CA VAL A 34 5.16 -5.40 -10.29
C VAL A 34 5.24 -6.50 -9.25
N HIS A 35 5.14 -6.11 -7.98
CA HIS A 35 5.14 -7.03 -6.86
C HIS A 35 3.86 -6.91 -6.03
N GLY A 36 3.49 -8.01 -5.38
CA GLY A 36 2.41 -8.08 -4.41
C GLY A 36 1.04 -8.29 -5.04
N THR A 37 0.02 -7.74 -4.38
CA THR A 37 -1.39 -7.89 -4.76
C THR A 37 -1.99 -6.53 -5.14
N ASP A 38 -3.30 -6.49 -5.36
CA ASP A 38 -4.06 -5.24 -5.57
C ASP A 38 -4.40 -4.51 -4.25
N GLY A 39 -4.02 -5.09 -3.11
CA GLY A 39 -4.24 -4.55 -1.76
C GLY A 39 -5.56 -4.98 -1.11
N THR A 40 -6.38 -5.81 -1.76
CA THR A 40 -7.63 -6.32 -1.18
C THR A 40 -7.40 -7.56 -0.29
N GLN A 41 -6.43 -8.39 -0.69
CA GLN A 41 -6.04 -9.59 0.04
C GLN A 41 -4.52 -9.82 -0.11
N PHE A 42 -3.92 -10.40 0.92
CA PHE A 42 -2.51 -10.78 1.00
C PHE A 42 -2.38 -12.29 1.26
N HIS A 43 -1.15 -12.78 1.43
CA HIS A 43 -0.93 -14.18 1.80
C HIS A 43 -1.57 -14.49 3.16
N PRO A 44 -2.03 -15.73 3.40
CA PRO A 44 -2.50 -16.14 4.72
C PRO A 44 -1.35 -16.18 5.74
N ASP A 45 -1.69 -16.12 7.03
CA ASP A 45 -0.72 -16.07 8.14
C ASP A 45 0.23 -14.86 8.07
N VAL A 46 -0.34 -13.66 7.85
CA VAL A 46 0.39 -12.39 7.85
C VAL A 46 0.98 -12.11 9.22
N LYS A 47 2.26 -11.75 9.25
CA LYS A 47 3.02 -11.46 10.47
C LYS A 47 3.36 -9.99 10.58
N LYS A 48 3.70 -9.55 11.79
CA LYS A 48 4.06 -8.14 12.05
C LYS A 48 5.35 -7.74 11.32
N GLU A 49 6.23 -8.69 11.11
CA GLU A 49 7.53 -8.51 10.47
C GLU A 49 7.43 -8.48 8.94
N ASP A 50 6.28 -8.87 8.39
CA ASP A 50 6.09 -8.91 6.94
C ASP A 50 6.18 -7.51 6.33
N THR A 51 6.79 -7.44 5.15
CA THR A 51 6.67 -6.28 4.27
C THR A 51 5.67 -6.64 3.19
N LEU A 52 4.58 -5.90 3.14
CA LEU A 52 3.51 -6.12 2.17
C LEU A 52 3.70 -5.20 0.96
N TYR A 53 3.29 -5.70 -0.21
CA TYR A 53 3.45 -4.99 -1.47
C TYR A 53 2.07 -4.86 -2.13
N VAL A 54 1.75 -3.65 -2.58
CA VAL A 54 0.52 -3.35 -3.31
C VAL A 54 0.89 -2.67 -4.61
N PHE A 55 0.45 -3.21 -5.73
CA PHE A 55 0.50 -2.49 -6.99
C PHE A 55 -0.61 -1.44 -7.02
N GLU A 56 -0.25 -0.17 -7.11
CA GLU A 56 -1.23 0.93 -7.19
C GLU A 56 -1.29 1.46 -8.63
N PRO A 57 -2.37 1.13 -9.38
CA PRO A 57 -2.50 1.54 -10.78
C PRO A 57 -2.44 3.06 -10.99
N MET A 58 -2.96 3.86 -10.06
CA MET A 58 -2.93 5.33 -10.16
C MET A 58 -1.52 5.92 -10.07
N LEU A 59 -0.61 5.20 -9.40
CA LEU A 59 0.79 5.60 -9.27
C LEU A 59 1.70 4.87 -10.26
N CYS A 60 1.16 3.93 -11.05
CA CYS A 60 1.91 3.05 -11.95
C CYS A 60 3.12 2.38 -11.28
N ARG A 61 3.03 1.99 -10.00
CA ARG A 61 4.14 1.35 -9.29
C ARG A 61 3.67 0.51 -8.13
N THR A 62 4.56 -0.33 -7.62
CA THR A 62 4.38 -1.01 -6.34
C THR A 62 4.71 -0.08 -5.17
N ILE A 63 3.87 -0.13 -4.13
CA ILE A 63 3.98 0.57 -2.86
C ILE A 63 4.21 -0.45 -1.76
N LYS A 64 5.21 -0.19 -0.91
CA LYS A 64 5.59 -1.03 0.23
C LYS A 64 4.87 -0.60 1.50
N PHE A 65 4.45 -1.58 2.28
CA PHE A 65 3.75 -1.41 3.53
C PHE A 65 4.47 -2.15 4.66
N LYS A 66 4.56 -1.52 5.84
CA LYS A 66 5.08 -2.14 7.05
C LYS A 66 4.12 -1.98 8.22
N ASN A 67 4.14 -2.94 9.13
CA ASN A 67 3.30 -2.91 10.32
C ASN A 67 3.66 -1.70 11.20
N GLY A 68 2.66 -0.96 11.67
CA GLY A 68 2.88 0.18 12.57
C GLY A 68 2.82 -0.16 14.05
N LEU A 69 3.03 -1.44 14.39
CA LEU A 69 3.04 -1.99 15.75
C LEU A 69 1.77 -1.76 16.56
N THR A 70 0.68 -1.39 15.90
CA THR A 70 -0.62 -1.14 16.51
C THR A 70 -1.56 -2.26 16.10
N ASN A 71 -2.07 -3.00 17.08
CA ASN A 71 -3.16 -3.94 16.85
C ASN A 71 -4.47 -3.14 16.81
N GLN A 72 -5.35 -3.49 15.87
CA GLN A 72 -6.66 -2.87 15.73
C GLN A 72 -7.74 -3.93 15.83
N GLU A 73 -8.92 -3.54 16.28
CA GLU A 73 -10.10 -4.41 16.28
C GLU A 73 -11.18 -3.79 15.39
N ILE A 74 -11.49 -4.44 14.29
CA ILE A 74 -12.49 -3.99 13.33
C ILE A 74 -13.70 -4.89 13.48
N LYS A 75 -14.80 -4.33 14.00
CA LYS A 75 -16.06 -5.05 14.23
C LYS A 75 -15.87 -6.35 15.02
N GLY A 76 -15.02 -6.38 16.03
CA GLY A 76 -14.73 -7.59 16.83
C GLY A 76 -13.79 -8.60 16.14
N ILE A 77 -13.07 -8.19 15.10
CA ILE A 77 -12.06 -9.00 14.41
C ILE A 77 -10.69 -8.34 14.61
N SER A 78 -9.73 -9.10 15.14
CA SER A 78 -8.37 -8.60 15.36
C SER A 78 -7.63 -8.43 14.04
N THR A 79 -6.96 -7.31 13.87
CA THR A 79 -6.22 -6.93 12.66
C THR A 79 -4.85 -6.35 13.00
N LEU A 80 -3.95 -6.45 12.04
CA LEU A 80 -2.65 -5.80 12.02
C LEU A 80 -2.73 -4.57 11.13
N ARG A 81 -2.40 -3.40 11.69
CA ARG A 81 -2.34 -2.17 10.91
C ARG A 81 -1.00 -2.01 10.19
N PHE A 82 -1.06 -1.85 8.88
CA PHE A 82 0.08 -1.58 8.01
C PHE A 82 0.00 -0.18 7.42
N TYR A 83 1.15 0.47 7.30
CA TYR A 83 1.31 1.80 6.76
C TYR A 83 2.18 1.77 5.52
N ALA A 84 1.82 2.54 4.49
CA ALA A 84 2.74 2.82 3.40
C ALA A 84 3.98 3.51 3.96
N VAL A 85 5.17 2.99 3.66
CA VAL A 85 6.43 3.55 4.17
C VAL A 85 6.84 4.81 3.41
N ASP A 86 7.50 5.73 4.10
CA ASP A 86 7.98 6.98 3.50
C ASP A 86 8.99 6.72 2.36
N ASP A 87 9.82 5.67 2.50
CA ASP A 87 10.77 5.19 1.50
C ASP A 87 10.17 4.98 0.11
N ASN A 88 8.84 4.83 -0.03
CA ASN A 88 8.19 4.75 -1.34
C ASN A 88 8.37 6.04 -2.17
N PHE A 89 8.52 7.20 -1.53
CA PHE A 89 8.61 8.51 -2.18
C PHE A 89 9.95 9.22 -1.93
N GLU A 90 10.85 8.62 -1.15
CA GLU A 90 12.17 9.20 -0.85
C GLU A 90 13.19 9.03 -1.99
N LYS A 91 14.24 9.86 -1.98
CA LYS A 91 15.38 9.72 -2.90
C LYS A 91 16.30 8.57 -2.45
N THR A 92 15.96 7.35 -2.83
CA THR A 92 16.76 6.15 -2.58
C THR A 92 17.26 5.56 -3.90
N LYS A 93 18.32 4.73 -3.84
CA LYS A 93 18.85 4.01 -5.01
C LYS A 93 17.78 3.19 -5.74
N GLU A 94 16.83 2.62 -4.99
CA GLU A 94 15.71 1.86 -5.56
C GLU A 94 14.72 2.75 -6.33
N ASN A 95 14.56 4.01 -5.90
CA ASN A 95 13.61 4.94 -6.50
C ASN A 95 14.20 5.83 -7.60
N GLU A 96 15.51 5.77 -7.86
CA GLU A 96 16.18 6.62 -8.86
C GLU A 96 15.50 6.58 -10.24
N CYS A 97 15.02 5.40 -10.65
CA CYS A 97 14.38 5.20 -11.95
C CYS A 97 12.95 5.79 -12.09
N TYR A 98 12.34 6.26 -11.00
CA TYR A 98 11.09 7.04 -11.05
C TYR A 98 11.33 8.50 -11.43
N CYS A 99 12.56 9.01 -11.24
CA CYS A 99 12.96 10.31 -11.72
C CYS A 99 13.22 10.26 -13.24
N HIS A 100 12.61 11.19 -13.97
CA HIS A 100 12.80 11.31 -15.41
C HIS A 100 13.23 12.72 -15.85
N GLU A 101 13.56 13.58 -14.89
CA GLU A 101 14.24 14.84 -15.17
C GLU A 101 15.72 14.54 -15.50
N PRO A 102 16.37 15.36 -16.35
CA PRO A 102 17.78 15.16 -16.68
C PRO A 102 18.72 15.26 -15.47
N ASP A 103 18.38 16.11 -14.50
CA ASP A 103 19.08 16.24 -13.23
C ASP A 103 18.25 15.60 -12.11
N HIS A 104 18.80 14.59 -11.43
CA HIS A 104 18.12 13.93 -10.30
C HIS A 104 17.87 14.87 -9.11
N ASN A 105 18.57 16.00 -9.02
CA ASN A 105 18.29 17.02 -8.03
C ASN A 105 16.91 17.65 -8.22
N ASP A 106 16.41 17.69 -9.47
CA ASP A 106 15.10 18.21 -9.84
C ASP A 106 13.93 17.29 -9.46
N CYS A 107 14.22 16.08 -8.95
CA CYS A 107 13.23 15.13 -8.43
C CYS A 107 13.29 15.11 -6.90
N PRO A 108 12.65 16.04 -6.19
CA PRO A 108 12.73 16.14 -4.73
C PRO A 108 12.13 14.93 -4.01
N ALA A 109 12.64 14.65 -2.80
CA ALA A 109 12.09 13.63 -1.91
C ALA A 109 10.61 13.89 -1.59
N GLY A 110 9.86 12.83 -1.26
CA GLY A 110 8.43 12.92 -0.97
C GLY A 110 7.55 13.15 -2.21
N THR A 111 8.10 13.04 -3.42
CA THR A 111 7.37 13.31 -4.67
C THR A 111 7.50 12.21 -5.70
N LEU A 112 6.47 12.05 -6.53
CA LEU A 112 6.47 11.16 -7.69
C LEU A 112 5.85 11.88 -8.88
N ASN A 113 6.63 12.10 -9.95
CA ASN A 113 6.10 12.69 -11.18
C ASN A 113 5.42 11.62 -12.05
N LEU A 114 4.10 11.71 -12.16
CA LEU A 114 3.23 10.81 -12.91
C LEU A 114 3.20 11.10 -14.41
N ARG A 115 3.98 12.05 -14.96
CA ARG A 115 3.98 12.38 -16.41
C ARG A 115 4.06 11.17 -17.34
N LYS A 116 4.74 10.09 -16.93
CA LYS A 116 4.87 8.85 -17.72
C LYS A 116 3.72 7.86 -17.49
N CYS A 117 2.94 8.03 -16.43
CA CYS A 117 1.79 7.21 -16.04
C CYS A 117 0.49 7.74 -16.66
N SER A 118 -0.46 6.86 -16.96
CA SER A 118 -1.79 7.27 -17.43
C SER A 118 -2.64 7.75 -16.23
N PRO A 119 -3.49 8.79 -16.37
CA PRO A 119 -3.80 9.55 -17.59
C PRO A 119 -2.88 10.74 -17.87
N ALA A 120 -1.99 11.12 -16.94
CA ALA A 120 -1.12 12.29 -17.06
C ALA A 120 -0.28 12.30 -18.35
N LYS A 121 0.20 11.12 -18.76
CA LYS A 121 0.91 10.90 -20.03
C LYS A 121 0.10 11.31 -21.26
N GLU A 122 -1.19 10.96 -21.29
CA GLU A 122 -2.06 11.26 -22.45
C GLU A 122 -2.38 12.75 -22.52
N ALA A 123 -2.54 13.38 -21.36
CA ALA A 123 -2.71 14.82 -21.26
C ALA A 123 -1.41 15.61 -21.47
N ASN A 124 -0.24 14.93 -21.43
CA ASN A 124 1.08 15.54 -21.44
C ASN A 124 1.25 16.62 -20.35
N ILE A 125 0.76 16.32 -19.14
CA ILE A 125 0.81 17.20 -17.96
C ILE A 125 1.74 16.57 -16.91
N ASP A 126 2.56 17.40 -16.26
CA ASP A 126 3.37 17.00 -15.11
C ASP A 126 2.51 17.03 -13.84
N ILE A 127 1.92 15.88 -13.50
CA ILE A 127 1.19 15.67 -12.24
C ILE A 127 2.14 15.06 -11.22
N ILE A 128 2.28 15.69 -10.06
CA ILE A 128 3.11 15.22 -8.95
C ILE A 128 2.21 14.63 -7.88
N SER A 129 2.41 13.34 -7.60
CA SER A 129 1.82 12.68 -6.45
C SER A 129 2.72 12.82 -5.23
N THR A 130 2.12 13.15 -4.09
CA THR A 130 2.80 13.24 -2.78
C THR A 130 1.92 12.61 -1.71
N GLN A 131 2.44 12.44 -0.49
CA GLN A 131 1.56 12.29 0.67
C GLN A 131 0.79 13.60 0.93
N PRO A 132 -0.39 13.55 1.59
CA PRO A 132 -1.15 14.73 1.95
C PRO A 132 -0.30 15.78 2.66
N TYR A 133 -0.55 17.05 2.33
CA TYR A 133 0.14 18.23 2.85
C TYR A 133 1.66 18.19 2.68
N PHE A 134 2.17 17.50 1.65
CA PHE A 134 3.61 17.35 1.43
C PHE A 134 4.33 16.89 2.71
N LYS A 135 3.74 15.98 3.49
CA LYS A 135 4.23 15.56 4.81
C LYS A 135 5.73 15.29 4.86
N ASN A 136 6.28 14.71 3.80
CA ASN A 136 7.69 14.30 3.70
C ASN A 136 8.59 15.35 3.03
N ASN A 137 8.07 16.53 2.67
CA ASN A 137 8.85 17.58 2.04
C ASN A 137 8.39 18.98 2.49
N ARG A 138 9.06 19.50 3.52
CA ARG A 138 8.78 20.82 4.08
C ARG A 138 9.16 21.97 3.14
N ASP A 139 10.19 21.80 2.33
CA ASP A 139 10.63 22.85 1.41
C ASP A 139 9.57 23.13 0.35
N ILE A 140 8.97 22.07 -0.20
CA ILE A 140 7.84 22.20 -1.13
C ILE A 140 6.61 22.77 -0.39
N LEU A 141 6.29 22.27 0.80
CA LEU A 141 5.16 22.77 1.58
C LEU A 141 5.24 24.29 1.81
N ASN A 142 6.42 24.79 2.14
CA ASN A 142 6.66 26.22 2.37
C ASN A 142 6.43 27.04 1.10
N GLN A 143 6.76 26.50 -0.08
CA GLN A 143 6.50 27.16 -1.37
C GLN A 143 5.01 27.27 -1.70
N THR A 144 4.19 26.31 -1.24
CA THR A 144 2.77 26.28 -1.62
C THR A 144 1.90 27.18 -0.76
N GLY A 145 2.42 27.67 0.38
CA GLY A 145 1.64 28.43 1.37
C GLY A 145 0.52 27.63 2.06
N LEU A 146 0.51 26.30 1.91
CA LEU A 146 -0.48 25.45 2.58
C LEU A 146 -0.17 25.37 4.07
N LYS A 147 -1.21 25.46 4.90
CA LYS A 147 -1.10 25.25 6.34
C LYS A 147 -1.50 23.81 6.65
N PRO A 148 -0.57 22.96 7.11
CA PRO A 148 -0.91 21.60 7.49
C PRO A 148 -1.84 21.60 8.71
N PRO A 149 -2.69 20.58 8.87
CA PRO A 149 -3.51 20.40 10.07
C PRO A 149 -2.61 20.20 11.30
N LYS A 150 -3.14 20.52 12.49
CA LYS A 150 -2.40 20.40 13.76
C LYS A 150 -1.91 18.97 14.02
N GLU A 151 -2.64 17.96 13.55
CA GLU A 151 -2.34 16.54 13.74
C GLU A 151 -2.07 15.82 12.41
N LEU A 152 -0.99 16.23 11.72
CA LEU A 152 -0.51 15.57 10.51
C LEU A 152 0.26 14.27 10.85
N THR A 153 -0.46 13.25 11.30
CA THR A 153 0.09 11.93 11.68
C THR A 153 -0.08 10.91 10.56
N GLN A 154 0.64 9.78 10.65
CA GLN A 154 0.45 8.67 9.71
C GLN A 154 -0.95 8.04 9.86
N GLU A 155 -1.53 8.08 11.06
CA GLU A 155 -2.88 7.60 11.34
C GLU A 155 -3.94 8.40 10.57
N ASN A 156 -3.89 9.73 10.69
CA ASN A 156 -4.92 10.61 10.14
C ASN A 156 -4.75 10.87 8.62
N TYR A 157 -3.50 10.94 8.14
CA TYR A 157 -3.20 11.38 6.76
C TYR A 157 -2.28 10.42 5.99
N GLY A 158 -1.77 9.36 6.63
CA GLY A 158 -1.01 8.32 5.93
C GLY A 158 -1.93 7.32 5.23
N THR A 159 -1.36 6.55 4.30
CA THR A 159 -2.07 5.43 3.69
C THR A 159 -2.00 4.21 4.61
N VAL A 160 -3.15 3.67 5.00
CA VAL A 160 -3.29 2.59 5.99
C VAL A 160 -4.11 1.41 5.46
N LEU A 161 -3.74 0.21 5.90
CA LEU A 161 -4.47 -1.04 5.66
C LEU A 161 -4.58 -1.81 6.98
N ASP A 162 -5.78 -2.24 7.33
CA ASP A 162 -6.04 -3.11 8.48
C ASP A 162 -6.29 -4.53 7.99
N ILE A 163 -5.36 -5.42 8.29
CA ILE A 163 -5.31 -6.76 7.68
C ILE A 163 -5.59 -7.81 8.74
N GLU A 164 -6.52 -8.70 8.45
CA GLU A 164 -6.78 -9.86 9.29
C GLU A 164 -5.67 -10.91 9.09
N PRO A 165 -4.91 -11.29 10.13
CA PRO A 165 -3.69 -12.08 9.96
C PRO A 165 -3.89 -13.46 9.37
N TYR A 166 -4.97 -14.14 9.74
CA TYR A 166 -5.16 -15.54 9.35
C TYR A 166 -5.47 -15.68 7.87
N THR A 167 -6.38 -14.86 7.35
CA THR A 167 -6.85 -14.90 5.96
C THR A 167 -6.07 -13.99 5.02
N GLY A 168 -5.38 -12.98 5.56
CA GLY A 168 -4.73 -11.92 4.79
C GLY A 168 -5.70 -10.90 4.20
N LEU A 169 -6.99 -10.91 4.57
CA LEU A 169 -7.98 -9.97 4.04
C LEU A 169 -7.77 -8.57 4.62
N ALA A 170 -7.79 -7.55 3.75
CA ALA A 170 -7.85 -6.16 4.20
C ALA A 170 -9.30 -5.83 4.59
N LEU A 171 -9.55 -5.66 5.89
CA LEU A 171 -10.88 -5.36 6.41
C LEU A 171 -11.21 -3.88 6.32
N THR A 172 -10.20 -3.03 6.47
CA THR A 172 -10.30 -1.60 6.25
C THR A 172 -9.10 -1.12 5.43
N ALA A 173 -9.35 -0.24 4.47
CA ALA A 173 -8.33 0.43 3.69
C ALA A 173 -8.61 1.93 3.66
N ARG A 174 -7.55 2.73 3.78
CA ARG A 174 -7.56 4.18 3.55
C ARG A 174 -6.33 4.51 2.72
N LYS A 175 -6.50 4.67 1.42
CA LYS A 175 -5.44 5.12 0.51
C LYS A 175 -5.53 6.63 0.39
N ARG A 176 -4.45 7.33 0.76
CA ARG A 176 -4.39 8.79 0.81
C ARG A 176 -3.23 9.29 0.00
N LEU A 177 -3.52 10.15 -0.98
CA LEU A 177 -2.53 10.77 -1.84
C LEU A 177 -2.92 12.20 -2.16
N GLN A 178 -1.93 13.03 -2.47
CA GLN A 178 -2.14 14.40 -2.91
C GLN A 178 -1.64 14.58 -4.34
N LEU A 179 -2.47 15.18 -5.17
CA LEU A 179 -2.18 15.51 -6.55
C LEU A 179 -1.85 17.00 -6.66
N ASN A 180 -0.73 17.27 -7.32
CA ASN A 180 -0.20 18.61 -7.52
C ASN A 180 0.17 18.79 -9.00
N LEU A 181 0.11 20.01 -9.51
CA LEU A 181 0.64 20.35 -10.83
C LEU A 181 2.07 20.89 -10.67
N LEU A 182 2.99 20.41 -11.49
CA LEU A 182 4.34 20.96 -11.58
C LEU A 182 4.38 22.03 -12.67
N LEU A 183 4.65 23.27 -12.27
CA LEU A 183 4.88 24.38 -13.18
C LEU A 183 6.38 24.65 -13.25
N LYS A 184 6.97 24.52 -14.44
CA LYS A 184 8.39 24.78 -14.68
C LYS A 184 8.59 26.22 -15.13
N ASN A 185 9.57 26.92 -14.58
CA ASN A 185 9.91 28.29 -15.02
C ASN A 185 10.27 28.28 -16.51
N ASN A 186 9.83 29.32 -17.23
CA ASN A 186 9.99 29.48 -18.67
C ASN A 186 9.36 28.37 -19.54
N SER A 187 8.52 27.49 -19.00
CA SER A 187 7.82 26.47 -19.81
C SER A 187 6.68 27.06 -20.64
N HIS A 188 6.15 28.22 -20.26
CA HIS A 188 5.17 28.96 -21.05
C HIS A 188 5.38 30.48 -20.89
N LYS A 189 4.91 31.26 -21.85
CA LYS A 189 4.96 32.74 -21.84
C LYS A 189 4.35 33.40 -20.58
N PHE A 190 3.47 32.70 -19.85
CA PHE A 190 2.87 33.20 -18.60
C PHE A 190 3.62 32.72 -17.34
N LEU A 191 4.63 31.85 -17.50
CA LEU A 191 5.49 31.33 -16.43
C LEU A 191 6.92 31.86 -16.56
N THR A 192 7.08 33.10 -17.03
CA THR A 192 8.36 33.81 -17.05
C THR A 192 8.39 34.68 -15.79
N ASN A 193 9.38 34.50 -14.91
CA ASN A 193 9.54 35.14 -13.59
C ASN A 193 9.00 34.36 -12.38
N LEU A 194 9.05 33.03 -12.40
CA LEU A 194 8.90 32.26 -11.15
C LEU A 194 10.16 32.42 -10.29
N GLU A 195 9.98 32.60 -8.97
CA GLU A 195 11.06 32.65 -7.98
C GLU A 195 11.87 31.35 -7.94
N HIS A 196 11.19 30.22 -8.12
CA HIS A 196 11.79 28.89 -8.14
C HIS A 196 11.78 28.29 -9.56
N LYS A 197 12.74 27.40 -9.83
CA LYS A 197 12.78 26.60 -11.07
C LYS A 197 11.51 25.77 -11.27
N PHE A 198 10.97 25.26 -10.16
CA PHE A 198 9.76 24.45 -10.09
C PHE A 198 8.81 25.04 -9.06
N LEU A 199 7.53 25.16 -9.42
CA LEU A 199 6.45 25.49 -8.52
C LEU A 199 5.48 24.30 -8.45
N TYR A 200 5.24 23.80 -7.23
CA TYR A 200 4.31 22.70 -6.97
C TYR A 200 2.97 23.29 -6.54
N MET A 201 1.97 23.22 -7.41
CA MET A 201 0.64 23.77 -7.16
C MET A 201 -0.29 22.66 -6.65
N PRO A 202 -0.68 22.65 -5.37
CA PRO A 202 -1.57 21.64 -4.83
C PRO A 202 -2.96 21.79 -5.43
N VAL A 203 -3.53 20.68 -5.95
CA VAL A 203 -4.87 20.67 -6.55
C VAL A 203 -5.87 20.10 -5.56
N ALA A 204 -5.62 18.87 -5.11
CA ALA A 204 -6.46 18.17 -4.15
C ALA A 204 -5.68 17.03 -3.49
N TRP A 205 -6.04 16.70 -2.26
CA TRP A 205 -5.74 15.39 -1.70
C TRP A 205 -7.02 14.54 -1.73
N ILE A 206 -6.84 13.25 -1.93
CA ILE A 206 -7.93 12.29 -2.13
C ILE A 206 -7.73 11.16 -1.14
N GLU A 207 -8.83 10.72 -0.54
CA GLU A 207 -8.91 9.50 0.24
C GLU A 207 -9.84 8.52 -0.50
N GLU A 208 -9.28 7.37 -0.89
CA GLU A 208 -10.06 6.20 -1.27
C GLU A 208 -10.16 5.29 -0.04
N SER A 209 -11.39 5.01 0.40
CA SER A 209 -11.67 4.21 1.57
C SER A 209 -12.52 2.99 1.23
N GLY A 210 -12.23 1.89 1.91
CA GLY A 210 -13.05 0.68 1.88
C GLY A 210 -13.15 0.13 3.29
N ASP A 211 -14.36 -0.19 3.73
CA ASP A 211 -14.63 -0.74 5.05
C ASP A 211 -15.48 -2.00 4.93
N LEU A 212 -15.13 -3.00 5.74
CA LEU A 212 -15.97 -4.15 5.99
C LEU A 212 -17.30 -3.69 6.61
N ASP A 213 -18.43 -4.05 6.03
CA ASP A 213 -19.75 -3.81 6.62
C ASP A 213 -20.12 -4.90 7.66
N ASP A 214 -21.20 -4.67 8.43
CA ASP A 214 -21.61 -5.61 9.48
C ASP A 214 -22.09 -6.96 8.94
N HIS A 215 -22.67 -6.98 7.74
CA HIS A 215 -23.15 -8.21 7.13
C HIS A 215 -21.99 -9.13 6.77
N ASN A 216 -21.01 -8.60 6.04
CA ASN A 216 -19.79 -9.28 5.63
C ASN A 216 -18.91 -9.63 6.84
N ALA A 217 -18.88 -8.78 7.89
CA ALA A 217 -18.18 -9.11 9.14
C ALA A 217 -18.78 -10.33 9.85
N ASN A 218 -20.11 -10.40 9.92
CA ASN A 218 -20.79 -11.55 10.52
C ASN A 218 -20.62 -12.81 9.67
N GLU A 219 -20.67 -12.68 8.34
CA GLU A 219 -20.41 -13.79 7.43
C GLU A 219 -18.98 -14.33 7.59
N LEU A 220 -17.98 -13.44 7.67
CA LEU A 220 -16.58 -13.80 7.90
C LEU A 220 -16.39 -14.53 9.22
N LYS A 221 -17.02 -14.05 10.31
CA LYS A 221 -16.96 -14.71 11.63
C LYS A 221 -17.59 -16.10 11.62
N GLU A 222 -18.79 -16.24 11.07
CA GLU A 222 -19.51 -17.52 11.07
C GLU A 222 -18.87 -18.55 10.14
N LYS A 223 -18.44 -18.12 8.94
CA LYS A 223 -17.92 -19.05 7.93
C LYS A 223 -16.44 -19.37 8.14
N ILE A 224 -15.63 -18.43 8.63
CA ILE A 224 -14.18 -18.64 8.74
C ILE A 224 -13.76 -18.83 10.20
N PHE A 225 -14.01 -17.86 11.08
CA PHE A 225 -13.45 -17.91 12.43
C PHE A 225 -14.08 -18.97 13.32
N LYS A 226 -15.40 -19.17 13.24
CA LYS A 226 -16.08 -20.22 13.99
C LYS A 226 -15.59 -21.61 13.58
N GLN A 227 -15.48 -21.86 12.28
CA GLN A 227 -14.96 -23.11 11.76
C GLN A 227 -13.51 -23.33 12.21
N LYS A 228 -12.65 -22.32 12.05
CA LYS A 228 -11.27 -22.34 12.54
C LYS A 228 -11.18 -22.72 14.02
N ASN A 229 -11.97 -22.07 14.88
CA ASN A 229 -11.96 -22.33 16.32
C ASN A 229 -12.42 -23.75 16.66
N ILE A 230 -13.45 -24.27 15.97
CA ILE A 230 -13.92 -25.65 16.13
C ILE A 230 -12.80 -26.63 15.74
N PHE A 231 -12.19 -26.44 14.57
CA PHE A 231 -11.08 -27.29 14.10
C PHE A 231 -9.89 -27.25 15.07
N GLN A 232 -9.50 -26.05 15.54
CA GLN A 232 -8.42 -25.90 16.52
C GLN A 232 -8.77 -26.61 17.85
N GLY A 233 -10.01 -26.50 18.32
CA GLY A 233 -10.48 -27.20 19.52
C GLY A 233 -10.39 -28.72 19.38
N ILE A 234 -10.84 -29.28 18.25
CA ILE A 234 -10.75 -30.72 17.96
C ILE A 234 -9.27 -31.17 17.94
N LEU A 235 -8.40 -30.43 17.27
CA LEU A 235 -6.97 -30.74 17.19
C LEU A 235 -6.31 -30.75 18.57
N ILE A 236 -6.57 -29.73 19.39
CA ILE A 236 -6.05 -29.66 20.77
C ILE A 236 -6.58 -30.82 21.61
N GLY A 237 -7.87 -31.16 21.47
CA GLY A 237 -8.48 -32.29 22.17
C GLY A 237 -7.83 -33.63 21.80
N LEU A 238 -7.58 -33.88 20.51
CA LEU A 238 -6.89 -35.09 20.03
C LEU A 238 -5.44 -35.15 20.53
N MET A 239 -4.72 -34.03 20.53
CA MET A 239 -3.36 -33.96 21.08
C MET A 239 -3.34 -34.28 22.58
N ALA A 240 -4.27 -33.71 23.35
CA ALA A 240 -4.38 -33.98 24.79
C ALA A 240 -4.72 -35.45 25.08
N ALA A 241 -5.66 -36.04 24.32
CA ALA A 241 -6.01 -37.46 24.43
C ALA A 241 -4.81 -38.36 24.09
N GLY A 242 -4.04 -38.03 23.05
CA GLY A 242 -2.82 -38.75 22.69
C GLY A 242 -1.76 -38.73 23.81
N VAL A 243 -1.50 -37.55 24.39
CA VAL A 243 -0.58 -37.40 25.53
C VAL A 243 -1.05 -38.21 26.73
N LEU A 244 -2.34 -38.20 27.04
CA LEU A 244 -2.92 -38.96 28.15
C LEU A 244 -2.73 -40.48 27.94
N LEU A 245 -2.98 -40.99 26.74
CA LEU A 245 -2.80 -42.41 26.42
C LEU A 245 -1.33 -42.85 26.58
N VAL A 246 -0.38 -42.02 26.13
CA VAL A 246 1.06 -42.29 26.31
C VAL A 246 1.44 -42.28 27.78
N ALA A 247 0.91 -41.34 28.57
CA ALA A 247 1.16 -41.28 30.01
C ALA A 247 0.61 -42.52 30.74
N ILE A 248 -0.59 -42.97 30.39
CA ILE A 248 -1.20 -44.20 30.94
C ILE A 248 -0.34 -45.42 30.58
N ALA A 249 0.03 -45.57 29.30
CA ALA A 249 0.86 -46.69 28.85
C ALA A 249 2.24 -46.71 29.53
N GLY A 250 2.88 -45.55 29.67
CA GLY A 250 4.16 -45.40 30.37
C GLY A 250 4.05 -45.74 31.86
N GLY A 251 2.97 -45.30 32.53
CA GLY A 251 2.67 -45.68 33.90
C GLY A 251 2.49 -47.19 34.06
N CYS A 252 1.70 -47.83 33.19
CA CYS A 252 1.52 -49.27 33.20
C CYS A 252 2.84 -50.04 32.98
N ALA A 253 3.72 -49.56 32.09
CA ALA A 253 5.02 -50.18 31.86
C ALA A 253 6.01 -50.01 33.03
N TYR A 254 5.93 -48.90 33.76
CA TYR A 254 6.78 -48.62 34.92
C TYR A 254 6.38 -49.44 36.15
N PHE A 255 5.08 -49.54 36.43
CA PHE A 255 4.56 -50.31 37.58
C PHE A 255 4.41 -51.81 37.29
N GLY A 256 4.47 -52.23 36.02
CA GLY A 256 4.43 -53.63 35.61
C GLY A 256 5.79 -54.34 35.55
N ARG A 257 6.88 -53.66 35.88
CA ARG A 257 8.25 -54.20 36.05
C ARG A 257 8.61 -54.26 37.52
#